data_AF-A0A356Z6N0-F1
#
_entry.id   AF-A0A356Z6N0-F1
#
_cell.length_a   1.000
_cell.length_b   1.000
_cell.length_c   1.000
_cell.angle_alpha   90.00
_cell.angle_beta   90.00
_cell.angle_gamma   90.00
#
_symmetry.space_group_name_H-M   'P 1'
#
loop_
_entity.id
_entity.type
_entity.pdbx_description
1 polymer ?
#
loop_
_entity_poly.entity_id
_entity_poly.type
_entity_poly.pdbx_seq_one_letter_code
_entity_poly.pdbx_strand_id
1 'polypeptide(L)'
;NMMAYGGMPLEEGLDHVKKKKFFPAGVYVRGQFKALEPDKIAEEVKYSWFKDDTGGNQPTDAVIVPDPTKKDAYSYLKAPRYNGEAMEVGPLARQWVAKQKDVAALGDKAFSVMGRHFARAIECSAVAHAMDEWVMQVEPGKPVCTPHEVPASAQGMGLCEAARGALGHWHKIEHHRTAVLNAVVPTTWNASPRDGKGTPGPMEQAIIGTPIKDPNNPVEIVRIIRSFDPCFGCAIHLMTPDKKTISQFAIN
;
A
#
# COMPACT_ATOMS: atom_id res chain seq x y z
N ASN A 1 -4.97 10.56 -7.85
CA ASN A 1 -5.73 9.29 -7.92
C ASN A 1 -5.64 8.59 -6.56
N MET A 2 -6.67 7.85 -6.16
CA MET A 2 -6.73 7.13 -4.88
C MET A 2 -7.12 5.66 -5.07
N MET A 3 -6.57 4.75 -4.26
CA MET A 3 -6.91 3.34 -4.30
C MET A 3 -7.07 2.74 -2.90
N ALA A 4 -8.07 1.87 -2.76
CA ALA A 4 -8.29 1.02 -1.60
C ALA A 4 -8.58 -0.42 -2.03
N TYR A 5 -7.92 -1.39 -1.39
CA TYR A 5 -8.18 -2.82 -1.52
C TYR A 5 -9.37 -3.29 -0.65
N GLY A 6 -9.77 -2.44 0.29
CA GLY A 6 -10.81 -2.72 1.26
C GLY A 6 -10.30 -3.62 2.40
N GLY A 7 -10.88 -3.44 3.57
CA GLY A 7 -10.39 -4.09 4.80
C GLY A 7 -11.52 -4.39 5.78
N MET A 8 -11.23 -5.29 6.73
CA MET A 8 -12.17 -5.77 7.75
C MET A 8 -13.43 -6.37 7.09
N PRO A 9 -13.33 -7.59 6.53
CA PRO A 9 -14.46 -8.26 5.90
C PRO A 9 -15.60 -8.46 6.91
N LEU A 10 -16.84 -8.20 6.47
CA LEU A 10 -18.05 -8.31 7.29
C LEU A 10 -18.85 -9.59 6.98
N GLU A 11 -18.32 -10.45 6.11
CA GLU A 11 -18.93 -11.71 5.72
C GLU A 11 -17.88 -12.80 5.43
N GLU A 12 -18.28 -14.05 5.64
CA GLU A 12 -17.47 -15.23 5.37
C GLU A 12 -17.30 -15.50 3.87
N GLY A 13 -16.42 -16.44 3.50
CA GLY A 13 -16.17 -16.85 2.10
C GLY A 13 -14.73 -16.67 1.63
N LEU A 14 -14.45 -17.00 0.37
CA LEU A 14 -13.09 -17.03 -0.20
C LEU A 14 -12.78 -15.88 -1.17
N ASP A 15 -13.80 -15.21 -1.73
CA ASP A 15 -13.59 -14.06 -2.63
C ASP A 15 -13.32 -12.79 -1.82
N HIS A 16 -12.07 -12.58 -1.44
CA HIS A 16 -11.66 -11.39 -0.69
C HIS A 16 -11.75 -10.08 -1.48
N VAL A 17 -12.04 -10.10 -2.78
CA VAL A 17 -12.16 -8.87 -3.58
C VAL A 17 -13.58 -8.32 -3.48
N LYS A 18 -14.59 -9.17 -3.73
CA LYS A 18 -16.00 -8.77 -3.84
C LYS A 18 -16.76 -8.70 -2.52
N LYS A 19 -16.20 -9.29 -1.46
CA LYS A 19 -16.84 -9.31 -0.15
C LYS A 19 -17.24 -7.93 0.35
N LYS A 20 -18.36 -7.89 1.06
CA LYS A 20 -18.72 -6.76 1.91
C LYS A 20 -17.65 -6.57 2.99
N LYS A 21 -17.17 -5.35 3.12
CA LYS A 21 -16.09 -4.94 4.01
C LYS A 21 -16.49 -3.66 4.71
N PHE A 22 -15.94 -3.44 5.91
CA PHE A 22 -16.12 -2.18 6.63
C PHE A 22 -15.53 -1.01 5.84
N PHE A 23 -14.32 -1.19 5.31
CA PHE A 23 -13.76 -0.31 4.29
C PHE A 23 -13.96 -0.94 2.90
N PRO A 24 -14.74 -0.34 2.00
CA PRO A 24 -14.96 -0.88 0.67
C PRO A 24 -13.69 -0.81 -0.18
N ALA A 25 -13.56 -1.75 -1.11
CA ALA A 25 -12.54 -1.71 -2.15
C ALA A 25 -12.98 -0.79 -3.30
N GLY A 26 -12.03 -0.14 -3.96
CA GLY A 26 -12.32 0.70 -5.12
C GLY A 26 -11.17 1.63 -5.50
N VAL A 27 -11.34 2.30 -6.63
CA VAL A 27 -10.39 3.29 -7.13
C VAL A 27 -11.09 4.60 -7.48
N TYR A 28 -10.40 5.71 -7.27
CA TYR A 28 -10.78 7.04 -7.74
C TYR A 28 -9.68 7.56 -8.67
N VAL A 29 -9.95 7.52 -9.97
CA VAL A 29 -8.99 7.86 -11.03
C VAL A 29 -9.58 9.00 -11.84
N ARG A 30 -8.84 10.12 -11.91
CA ARG A 30 -9.21 11.30 -12.73
C ARG A 30 -10.69 11.74 -12.56
N GLY A 31 -11.15 11.84 -11.31
CA GLY A 31 -12.52 12.28 -11.02
C GLY A 31 -13.58 11.18 -11.00
N GLN A 32 -13.24 9.93 -11.32
CA GLN A 32 -14.20 8.84 -11.48
C GLN A 32 -13.98 7.73 -10.44
N PHE A 33 -15.07 7.33 -9.77
CA PHE A 33 -15.10 6.14 -8.93
C PHE A 33 -15.29 4.89 -9.80
N LYS A 34 -14.45 3.87 -9.60
CA LYS A 34 -14.54 2.58 -10.28
C LYS A 34 -14.29 1.43 -9.30
N ALA A 35 -14.72 0.24 -9.67
CA ALA A 35 -14.36 -0.98 -8.95
C ALA A 35 -12.85 -1.22 -9.05
N LEU A 36 -12.30 -1.88 -8.03
CA LEU A 36 -10.92 -2.37 -8.07
C LEU A 36 -10.84 -3.62 -8.95
N GLU A 37 -9.88 -3.61 -9.88
CA GLU A 37 -9.53 -4.72 -10.76
C GLU A 37 -8.08 -5.13 -10.44
N PRO A 38 -7.85 -6.15 -9.59
CA PRO A 38 -6.51 -6.46 -9.09
C PRO A 38 -5.48 -6.83 -10.16
N ASP A 39 -5.92 -7.34 -11.30
CA ASP A 39 -5.12 -7.65 -12.48
C ASP A 39 -4.49 -6.42 -13.15
N LYS A 40 -4.94 -5.21 -12.78
CA LYS A 40 -4.36 -3.94 -13.24
C LYS A 40 -3.22 -3.43 -12.36
N ILE A 41 -2.89 -4.13 -11.28
CA ILE A 41 -1.76 -3.79 -10.43
C ILE A 41 -0.48 -4.30 -11.10
N ALA A 42 0.48 -3.41 -11.35
CA ALA A 42 1.79 -3.74 -11.87
C ALA A 42 2.88 -3.02 -11.09
N GLU A 43 4.12 -3.49 -11.18
CA GLU A 43 5.29 -2.84 -10.58
C GLU A 43 6.34 -2.58 -11.65
N GLU A 44 6.93 -1.39 -11.63
CA GLU A 44 8.06 -1.04 -12.48
C GLU A 44 9.31 -0.79 -11.64
N VAL A 45 10.49 -1.00 -12.21
CA VAL A 45 11.77 -0.85 -11.51
C VAL A 45 12.75 0.07 -12.22
N LYS A 46 12.29 0.86 -13.22
CA LYS A 46 13.17 1.69 -14.06
C LYS A 46 14.12 2.58 -13.26
N TYR A 47 13.61 3.25 -12.23
CA TYR A 47 14.36 4.15 -11.35
C TYR A 47 14.67 3.54 -9.97
N SER A 48 14.55 2.22 -9.87
CA SER A 48 14.79 1.46 -8.65
C SER A 48 16.08 0.64 -8.77
N TRP A 49 16.80 0.41 -7.66
CA TRP A 49 18.04 -0.39 -7.61
C TRP A 49 17.79 -1.90 -7.74
N PHE A 50 17.12 -2.30 -8.82
CA PHE A 50 16.90 -3.67 -9.26
C PHE A 50 17.19 -3.78 -10.75
N LYS A 51 17.58 -4.97 -11.22
CA LYS A 51 17.64 -5.25 -12.66
C LYS A 51 16.29 -4.95 -13.33
N ASP A 52 16.31 -4.58 -14.62
CA ASP A 52 15.11 -4.18 -15.36
C ASP A 52 14.07 -5.31 -15.57
N ASP A 53 14.45 -6.55 -15.29
CA ASP A 53 13.57 -7.70 -15.37
C ASP A 53 12.81 -7.90 -14.05
N THR A 54 11.48 -7.74 -14.09
CA THR A 54 10.57 -8.04 -12.99
C THR A 54 9.91 -9.41 -13.13
N GLY A 55 10.27 -10.22 -14.13
CA GLY A 55 9.66 -11.51 -14.43
C GLY A 55 8.29 -11.44 -15.12
N GLY A 56 7.76 -10.22 -15.32
CA GLY A 56 6.47 -9.97 -15.96
C GLY A 56 5.84 -8.66 -15.48
N ASN A 57 4.63 -8.40 -15.97
CA ASN A 57 3.84 -7.22 -15.59
C ASN A 57 2.89 -7.49 -14.40
N GLN A 58 2.80 -8.75 -13.95
CA GLN A 58 1.94 -9.15 -12.84
C GLN A 58 2.75 -9.39 -11.57
N PRO A 59 2.28 -8.96 -10.39
CA PRO A 59 2.97 -9.21 -9.12
C PRO A 59 3.18 -10.69 -8.79
N THR A 60 2.43 -11.61 -9.40
CA THR A 60 2.58 -13.07 -9.26
C THR A 60 3.85 -13.62 -9.88
N ASP A 61 4.41 -12.93 -10.86
CA ASP A 61 5.56 -13.38 -11.65
C ASP A 61 6.86 -12.69 -11.20
N ALA A 62 6.82 -12.02 -10.04
CA ALA A 62 7.86 -11.10 -9.62
C ALA A 62 9.23 -11.79 -9.44
N VAL A 63 10.22 -11.26 -10.17
CA VAL A 63 11.65 -11.60 -10.04
C VAL A 63 12.38 -10.35 -9.57
N ILE A 64 12.98 -10.41 -8.37
CA ILE A 64 13.65 -9.25 -7.76
C ILE A 64 15.14 -9.54 -7.60
N VAL A 65 15.94 -8.89 -8.43
CA VAL A 65 17.42 -8.98 -8.37
C VAL A 65 17.98 -7.59 -8.10
N PRO A 66 18.54 -7.33 -6.89
CA PRO A 66 19.15 -6.05 -6.56
C PRO A 66 20.27 -5.65 -7.51
N ASP A 67 20.31 -4.38 -7.87
CA ASP A 67 21.41 -3.75 -8.61
C ASP A 67 21.64 -2.31 -8.10
N PRO A 68 22.45 -2.15 -7.04
CA PRO A 68 22.77 -0.84 -6.46
C PRO A 68 23.57 0.07 -7.40
N THR A 69 24.16 -0.50 -8.46
CA THR A 69 24.97 0.23 -9.44
C THR A 69 24.19 0.64 -10.68
N LYS A 70 22.89 0.32 -10.71
CA LYS A 70 22.02 0.67 -11.83
C LYS A 70 22.01 2.17 -12.07
N LYS A 71 22.37 2.53 -13.30
CA LYS A 71 22.39 3.92 -13.76
C LYS A 71 20.99 4.54 -13.66
N ASP A 72 20.94 5.81 -13.27
CA ASP A 72 19.73 6.64 -13.12
C ASP A 72 18.74 6.19 -12.02
N ALA A 73 18.95 5.03 -11.38
CA ALA A 73 18.17 4.60 -10.22
C ALA A 73 18.53 5.40 -8.96
N TYR A 74 17.53 5.66 -8.11
CA TYR A 74 17.70 6.48 -6.90
C TYR A 74 16.93 5.97 -5.67
N SER A 75 16.33 4.78 -5.75
CA SER A 75 15.53 4.22 -4.66
C SER A 75 15.54 2.69 -4.64
N TYR A 76 15.40 2.09 -3.45
CA TYR A 76 15.11 0.65 -3.30
C TYR A 76 13.61 0.34 -3.39
N LEU A 77 12.77 1.36 -3.50
CA LEU A 77 11.33 1.17 -3.72
C LEU A 77 11.08 0.94 -5.21
N LYS A 78 10.25 -0.07 -5.51
CA LYS A 78 9.65 -0.24 -6.84
C LYS A 78 8.62 0.86 -7.09
N ALA A 79 8.16 0.96 -8.33
CA ALA A 79 7.12 1.88 -8.77
C ALA A 79 5.81 1.15 -9.12
N PRO A 80 4.95 0.83 -8.12
CA PRO A 80 3.66 0.23 -8.39
C PRO A 80 2.72 1.22 -9.08
N ARG A 81 1.93 0.71 -10.03
CA ARG A 81 0.94 1.47 -10.81
C ARG A 81 -0.35 0.66 -10.92
N TYR A 82 -1.47 1.37 -10.97
CA TYR A 82 -2.77 0.77 -11.28
C TYR A 82 -3.16 1.19 -12.69
N ASN A 83 -3.15 0.27 -13.64
CA ASN A 83 -3.40 0.55 -15.06
C ASN A 83 -2.51 1.69 -15.61
N GLY A 84 -1.24 1.71 -15.18
CA GLY A 84 -0.27 2.75 -15.55
C GLY A 84 -0.42 4.08 -14.79
N GLU A 85 -1.34 4.20 -13.83
CA GLU A 85 -1.54 5.41 -13.03
C GLU A 85 -0.85 5.28 -11.66
N ALA A 86 -0.21 6.36 -11.20
CA ALA A 86 0.24 6.48 -9.82
C ALA A 86 -0.98 6.65 -8.89
N MET A 87 -1.02 5.88 -7.80
CA MET A 87 -2.14 5.84 -6.86
C MET A 87 -1.67 6.19 -5.45
N GLU A 88 -2.33 7.17 -4.82
CA GLU A 88 -2.20 7.37 -3.38
C GLU A 88 -3.10 6.35 -2.64
N VAL A 89 -2.56 5.77 -1.58
CA VAL A 89 -3.23 4.81 -0.69
C VAL A 89 -3.16 5.28 0.76
N GLY A 90 -4.01 4.74 1.63
CA GLY A 90 -4.03 5.11 3.04
C GLY A 90 -5.39 5.58 3.52
N PRO A 91 -5.47 6.19 4.72
CA PRO A 91 -6.73 6.61 5.30
C PRO A 91 -7.53 7.55 4.39
N LEU A 92 -6.87 8.53 3.77
CA LEU A 92 -7.54 9.43 2.83
C LEU A 92 -8.15 8.66 1.65
N ALA A 93 -7.42 7.73 1.05
CA ALA A 93 -7.91 6.92 -0.05
C ALA A 93 -9.11 6.05 0.37
N ARG A 94 -9.05 5.38 1.52
CA ARG A 94 -10.15 4.56 2.06
C ARG A 94 -11.39 5.40 2.33
N GLN A 95 -11.26 6.51 3.05
CA GLN A 95 -12.40 7.38 3.37
C GLN A 95 -13.00 8.00 2.11
N TRP A 96 -12.17 8.37 1.13
CA TRP A 96 -12.63 8.92 -0.14
C TRP A 96 -13.37 7.89 -0.98
N VAL A 97 -12.82 6.68 -1.13
CA VAL A 97 -13.47 5.55 -1.84
C VAL A 97 -14.77 5.14 -1.15
N ALA A 98 -14.80 5.13 0.19
CA ALA A 98 -16.00 4.89 0.98
C ALA A 98 -17.03 6.03 0.89
N LYS A 99 -16.68 7.16 0.27
CA LYS A 99 -17.49 8.39 0.25
C LYS A 99 -17.93 8.80 1.66
N GLN A 100 -17.01 8.70 2.63
CA GLN A 100 -17.29 9.09 4.01
C GLN A 100 -17.69 10.56 4.02
N LYS A 101 -18.84 10.86 4.65
CA LYS A 101 -19.55 12.12 4.51
C LYS A 101 -18.70 13.35 4.87
N ASP A 102 -17.98 13.30 6.00
CA ASP A 102 -17.22 14.43 6.51
C ASP A 102 -15.96 14.68 5.68
N VAL A 103 -15.29 13.61 5.25
CA VAL A 103 -14.12 13.71 4.34
C VAL A 103 -14.58 14.20 2.96
N ALA A 104 -15.69 13.70 2.43
CA ALA A 104 -16.24 14.13 1.15
C ALA A 104 -16.71 15.60 1.19
N ALA A 105 -17.26 16.06 2.31
CA ALA A 105 -17.70 17.44 2.49
C ALA A 105 -16.56 18.47 2.44
N LEU A 106 -15.31 18.04 2.64
CA LEU A 106 -14.14 18.91 2.45
C LEU A 106 -13.90 19.28 0.98
N GLY A 107 -14.46 18.53 0.02
CA GLY A 107 -14.17 18.69 -1.40
C GLY A 107 -12.67 18.64 -1.67
N ASP A 108 -12.16 19.61 -2.43
CA ASP A 108 -10.73 19.68 -2.77
C ASP A 108 -9.80 19.78 -1.55
N LYS A 109 -10.29 20.30 -0.42
CA LYS A 109 -9.49 20.40 0.82
C LYS A 109 -9.15 19.03 1.41
N ALA A 110 -9.85 17.97 1.02
CA ALA A 110 -9.51 16.60 1.40
C ALA A 110 -8.13 16.19 0.86
N PHE A 111 -7.74 16.69 -0.32
CA PHE A 111 -6.46 16.37 -0.99
C PHE A 111 -5.34 17.28 -0.48
N SER A 112 -5.12 17.27 0.82
CA SER A 112 -4.13 18.12 1.49
C SER A 112 -3.45 17.41 2.66
N VAL A 113 -2.39 18.02 3.20
CA VAL A 113 -1.74 17.57 4.45
C VAL A 113 -2.77 17.38 5.56
N MET A 114 -3.64 18.38 5.77
CA MET A 114 -4.66 18.32 6.81
C MET A 114 -5.78 17.35 6.48
N GLY A 115 -6.14 17.21 5.20
CA GLY A 115 -7.12 16.22 4.75
C GLY A 115 -6.68 14.78 5.03
N ARG A 116 -5.39 14.45 4.84
CA ARG A 116 -4.82 13.15 5.23
C ARG A 116 -4.88 12.91 6.74
N HIS A 117 -4.56 13.92 7.56
CA HIS A 117 -4.67 13.80 9.01
C HIS A 117 -6.12 13.64 9.46
N PHE A 118 -7.03 14.43 8.90
CA PHE A 118 -8.46 14.36 9.21
C PHE A 118 -9.05 12.99 8.86
N ALA A 119 -8.78 12.48 7.64
CA ALA A 119 -9.23 11.15 7.24
C ALA A 119 -8.72 10.04 8.17
N ARG A 120 -7.47 10.15 8.64
CA ARG A 120 -6.89 9.21 9.62
C ARG A 120 -7.56 9.28 10.99
N ALA A 121 -7.94 10.48 11.44
CA ALA A 121 -8.66 10.65 12.70
C ALA A 121 -10.09 10.10 12.62
N ILE A 122 -10.80 10.38 11.53
CA ILE A 122 -12.13 9.82 11.24
C ILE A 122 -12.07 8.30 11.22
N GLU A 123 -11.07 7.74 10.52
CA GLU A 123 -10.89 6.30 10.46
C GLU A 123 -10.64 5.66 11.83
N CYS A 124 -9.75 6.25 12.63
CA CYS A 124 -9.46 5.78 13.99
C CYS A 124 -10.74 5.74 14.83
N SER A 125 -11.54 6.80 14.78
CA SER A 125 -12.82 6.85 15.50
C SER A 125 -13.80 5.80 14.97
N ALA A 126 -13.95 5.66 13.66
CA ALA A 126 -14.86 4.69 13.06
C ALA A 126 -14.50 3.25 13.43
N VAL A 127 -13.22 2.89 13.41
CA VAL A 127 -12.74 1.55 13.81
C VAL A 127 -12.96 1.33 15.29
N ALA A 128 -12.68 2.31 16.15
CA ALA A 128 -12.89 2.16 17.59
C ALA A 128 -14.35 1.84 17.93
N HIS A 129 -15.31 2.56 17.32
CA HIS A 129 -16.74 2.27 17.52
C HIS A 129 -17.15 0.92 16.91
N ALA A 130 -16.62 0.55 15.75
CA ALA A 130 -16.93 -0.75 15.14
C ALA A 130 -16.37 -1.92 15.97
N MET A 131 -15.23 -1.75 16.63
CA MET A 131 -14.66 -2.76 17.52
C MET A 131 -15.56 -3.07 18.72
N ASP A 132 -16.27 -2.07 19.26
CA ASP A 132 -17.26 -2.29 20.34
C ASP A 132 -18.41 -3.19 19.87
N GLU A 133 -18.81 -3.11 18.61
CA GLU A 133 -19.82 -4.00 18.03
C GLU A 133 -19.23 -5.38 17.71
N TRP A 134 -18.04 -5.44 17.11
CA TRP A 134 -17.41 -6.70 16.69
C TRP A 134 -17.04 -7.58 17.87
N VAL A 135 -16.59 -7.01 19.00
CA VAL A 135 -16.28 -7.80 20.19
C VAL A 135 -17.51 -8.52 20.74
N MET A 136 -18.70 -7.92 20.60
CA MET A 136 -19.97 -8.52 21.01
C MET A 136 -20.46 -9.62 20.06
N GLN A 137 -19.89 -9.71 18.85
CA GLN A 137 -20.20 -10.75 17.85
C GLN A 137 -19.29 -11.99 18.00
N VAL A 138 -18.22 -11.90 18.79
CA VAL A 138 -17.33 -13.05 19.03
C VAL A 138 -18.05 -14.11 19.85
N GLU A 139 -18.13 -15.32 19.33
CA GLU A 139 -18.67 -16.48 20.04
C GLU A 139 -17.54 -17.28 20.72
N PRO A 140 -17.39 -17.23 22.06
CA PRO A 140 -16.31 -17.93 22.74
C PRO A 140 -16.38 -19.45 22.54
N GLY A 141 -15.23 -20.08 22.33
CA GLY A 141 -15.12 -21.53 22.15
C GLY A 141 -15.43 -22.05 20.75
N LYS A 142 -15.79 -21.18 19.78
CA LYS A 142 -15.91 -21.58 18.38
C LYS A 142 -14.53 -21.76 17.72
N PRO A 143 -14.42 -22.64 16.70
CA PRO A 143 -13.18 -22.80 15.94
C PRO A 143 -12.76 -21.48 15.26
N VAL A 144 -11.47 -21.12 15.37
CA VAL A 144 -10.88 -19.93 14.75
C VAL A 144 -9.95 -20.26 13.58
N CYS A 145 -9.77 -21.55 13.30
CA CYS A 145 -8.93 -22.03 12.21
C CYS A 145 -9.62 -23.19 11.48
N THR A 146 -9.42 -23.24 10.17
CA THR A 146 -9.76 -24.41 9.35
C THR A 146 -8.46 -25.15 9.04
N PRO A 147 -8.33 -26.43 9.39
CA PRO A 147 -7.19 -27.24 8.99
C PRO A 147 -7.04 -27.24 7.46
N HIS A 148 -5.81 -27.11 6.99
CA HIS A 148 -5.51 -27.14 5.57
C HIS A 148 -4.15 -27.79 5.34
N GLU A 149 -3.97 -28.37 4.16
CA GLU A 149 -2.67 -28.86 3.70
C GLU A 149 -2.06 -27.86 2.72
N VAL A 150 -0.73 -27.74 2.74
CA VAL A 150 -0.03 -26.92 1.76
C VAL A 150 -0.15 -27.61 0.39
N PRO A 151 -0.77 -26.96 -0.61
CA PRO A 151 -0.96 -27.59 -1.92
C PRO A 151 0.39 -27.86 -2.59
N ALA A 152 0.45 -28.91 -3.43
CA ALA A 152 1.66 -29.21 -4.20
C ALA A 152 1.99 -28.06 -5.18
N SER A 153 0.97 -27.46 -5.78
CA SER A 153 1.08 -26.27 -6.63
C SER A 153 -0.17 -25.42 -6.51
N ALA A 154 0.00 -24.11 -6.32
CA ALA A 154 -1.10 -23.15 -6.24
C ALA A 154 -0.60 -21.71 -6.49
N GLN A 155 -1.53 -20.81 -6.81
CA GLN A 155 -1.30 -19.37 -6.81
C GLN A 155 -2.42 -18.67 -6.03
N GLY A 156 -2.08 -17.60 -5.34
CA GLY A 156 -3.03 -16.84 -4.54
C GLY A 156 -2.61 -15.39 -4.35
N MET A 157 -3.59 -14.56 -4.01
CA MET A 157 -3.40 -13.16 -3.70
C MET A 157 -4.20 -12.83 -2.44
N GLY A 158 -3.51 -12.27 -1.44
CA GLY A 158 -4.13 -11.73 -0.23
C GLY A 158 -4.12 -10.21 -0.28
N LEU A 159 -5.30 -9.60 -0.34
CA LEU A 159 -5.46 -8.14 -0.33
C LEU A 159 -6.11 -7.69 0.97
N CYS A 160 -5.55 -6.65 1.60
CA CYS A 160 -6.13 -6.00 2.76
C CYS A 160 -5.75 -4.52 2.84
N GLU A 161 -6.22 -3.87 3.90
CA GLU A 161 -5.86 -2.50 4.26
C GLU A 161 -5.01 -2.53 5.53
N ALA A 162 -3.72 -2.21 5.39
CA ALA A 162 -2.90 -1.85 6.53
C ALA A 162 -3.20 -0.40 6.95
N ALA A 163 -2.73 0.02 8.13
CA ALA A 163 -2.92 1.40 8.61
C ALA A 163 -2.51 2.47 7.57
N ARG A 164 -1.43 2.19 6.82
CA ARG A 164 -0.86 3.08 5.79
C ARG A 164 -1.50 2.97 4.41
N GLY A 165 -2.39 2.01 4.17
CA GLY A 165 -3.09 1.84 2.89
C GLY A 165 -3.18 0.40 2.40
N ALA A 166 -3.39 0.30 1.09
CA ALA A 166 -3.53 -0.95 0.34
C ALA A 166 -2.27 -1.82 0.47
N LEU A 167 -2.46 -3.04 0.99
CA LEU A 167 -1.44 -4.07 1.16
C LEU A 167 -1.86 -5.32 0.38
N GLY A 168 -1.01 -5.77 -0.53
CA GLY A 168 -1.22 -7.01 -1.26
C GLY A 168 -0.02 -7.95 -1.17
N HIS A 169 -0.28 -9.23 -0.94
CA HIS A 169 0.69 -10.30 -1.08
C HIS A 169 0.26 -11.22 -2.23
N TRP A 170 1.18 -11.51 -3.14
CA TRP A 170 1.00 -12.48 -4.22
C TRP A 170 1.93 -13.65 -3.96
N HIS A 171 1.38 -14.86 -3.95
CA HIS A 171 2.08 -16.07 -3.52
C HIS A 171 1.87 -17.17 -4.55
N LYS A 172 2.98 -17.79 -4.96
CA LYS A 172 3.01 -19.00 -5.78
C LYS A 172 3.68 -20.11 -4.98
N ILE A 173 3.04 -21.26 -4.95
CA ILE A 173 3.52 -22.48 -4.31
C ILE A 173 3.86 -23.49 -5.40
N GLU A 174 5.02 -24.13 -5.29
CA GLU A 174 5.45 -25.27 -6.11
C GLU A 174 6.18 -26.27 -5.21
N HIS A 175 5.96 -27.57 -5.43
CA HIS A 175 6.53 -28.65 -4.63
C HIS A 175 6.30 -28.49 -3.12
N HIS A 176 5.09 -28.06 -2.74
CA HIS A 176 4.70 -27.75 -1.35
C HIS A 176 5.55 -26.65 -0.68
N ARG A 177 6.22 -25.80 -1.46
CA ARG A 177 7.07 -24.71 -0.98
C ARG A 177 6.74 -23.41 -1.68
N THR A 178 7.03 -22.29 -1.03
CA THR A 178 6.97 -20.97 -1.66
C THR A 178 7.94 -20.89 -2.83
N ALA A 179 7.42 -20.72 -4.04
CA ALA A 179 8.19 -20.47 -5.26
C ALA A 179 8.35 -18.96 -5.50
N VAL A 180 7.28 -18.19 -5.34
CA VAL A 180 7.28 -16.72 -5.46
C VAL A 180 6.48 -16.14 -4.31
N LEU A 181 7.02 -15.14 -3.62
CA LEU A 181 6.28 -14.32 -2.67
C LEU A 181 6.62 -12.87 -2.91
N ASN A 182 5.64 -12.09 -3.38
CA ASN A 182 5.80 -10.68 -3.66
C ASN A 182 4.82 -9.86 -2.82
N ALA A 183 5.31 -8.80 -2.19
CA ALA A 183 4.51 -7.89 -1.40
C ALA A 183 4.52 -6.51 -2.06
N VAL A 184 3.33 -5.99 -2.37
CA VAL A 184 3.13 -4.62 -2.81
C VAL A 184 2.45 -3.87 -1.67
N VAL A 185 3.24 -3.07 -0.96
CA VAL A 185 2.84 -2.52 0.34
C VAL A 185 2.55 -1.02 0.28
N PRO A 186 1.87 -0.44 1.29
CA PRO A 186 1.27 0.88 1.13
C PRO A 186 2.29 2.01 0.92
N THR A 187 3.41 1.96 1.63
CA THR A 187 4.45 2.97 1.45
C THR A 187 5.20 2.80 0.12
N THR A 188 5.24 1.60 -0.47
CA THR A 188 5.75 1.40 -1.83
C THR A 188 4.88 2.11 -2.86
N TRP A 189 3.55 2.15 -2.67
CA TRP A 189 2.64 2.99 -3.47
C TRP A 189 2.92 4.48 -3.29
N ASN A 190 2.89 4.96 -2.04
CA ASN A 190 2.95 6.39 -1.77
C ASN A 190 4.33 7.01 -2.03
N ALA A 191 5.40 6.29 -1.73
CA ALA A 191 6.78 6.74 -1.86
C ALA A 191 7.49 6.17 -3.11
N SER A 192 6.72 5.64 -4.08
CA SER A 192 7.30 5.09 -5.30
C SER A 192 8.19 6.13 -6.01
N PRO A 193 9.32 5.73 -6.61
CA PRO A 193 10.03 6.60 -7.54
C PRO A 193 9.21 6.79 -8.83
N ARG A 194 9.81 7.48 -9.78
CA ARG A 194 9.29 7.60 -11.14
C ARG A 194 9.12 6.23 -11.79
N ASP A 195 8.09 6.10 -12.62
CA ASP A 195 7.91 4.94 -13.51
C ASP A 195 8.70 5.11 -14.82
N GLY A 196 8.60 4.14 -15.73
CA GLY A 196 9.25 4.16 -17.03
C GLY A 196 8.81 5.29 -17.96
N LYS A 197 7.69 5.97 -17.67
CA LYS A 197 7.23 7.18 -18.38
C LYS A 197 7.72 8.47 -17.70
N GLY A 198 8.48 8.35 -16.60
CA GLY A 198 8.94 9.47 -15.80
C GLY A 198 7.87 10.03 -14.86
N THR A 199 6.73 9.37 -14.70
CA THR A 199 5.64 9.86 -13.82
C THR A 199 6.04 9.68 -12.36
N PRO A 200 6.14 10.75 -11.56
CA PRO A 200 6.51 10.67 -10.15
C PRO A 200 5.48 9.95 -9.29
N GLY A 201 5.90 9.42 -8.15
CA GLY A 201 4.99 8.84 -7.15
C GLY A 201 4.16 9.89 -6.39
N PRO A 202 3.16 9.47 -5.59
CA PRO A 202 2.29 10.37 -4.84
C PRO A 202 3.03 11.36 -3.92
N MET A 203 4.03 10.92 -3.16
CA MET A 203 4.82 11.80 -2.29
C MET A 203 5.67 12.79 -3.09
N GLU A 204 6.31 12.33 -4.17
CA GLU A 204 7.07 13.21 -5.07
C GLU A 204 6.16 14.25 -5.72
N GLN A 205 4.94 13.88 -6.13
CA GLN A 205 3.94 14.82 -6.65
C GLN A 205 3.49 15.83 -5.58
N ALA A 206 3.25 15.37 -4.36
CA ALA A 206 2.69 16.21 -3.29
C ALA A 206 3.63 17.33 -2.82
N ILE A 207 4.94 17.21 -3.04
CA ILE A 207 5.91 18.25 -2.67
C ILE A 207 6.08 19.32 -3.76
N ILE A 208 5.66 19.07 -5.01
CA ILE A 208 5.81 20.01 -6.12
C ILE A 208 5.03 21.29 -5.84
N GLY A 209 5.69 22.44 -6.00
CA GLY A 209 5.09 23.75 -5.79
C GLY A 209 4.96 24.17 -4.32
N THR A 210 5.48 23.39 -3.37
CA THR A 210 5.44 23.75 -1.95
C THR A 210 6.31 24.98 -1.68
N PRO A 211 5.75 26.07 -1.12
CA PRO A 211 6.55 27.22 -0.70
C PRO A 211 7.44 26.84 0.50
N ILE A 212 8.74 27.12 0.40
CA ILE A 212 9.70 26.88 1.48
C ILE A 212 10.14 28.23 2.04
N LYS A 213 9.79 28.50 3.30
CA LYS A 213 10.16 29.76 3.94
C LYS A 213 11.65 29.81 4.28
N ASP A 214 12.18 28.72 4.83
CA ASP A 214 13.59 28.59 5.22
C ASP A 214 14.19 27.29 4.66
N PRO A 215 15.07 27.37 3.64
CA PRO A 215 15.72 26.19 3.07
C PRO A 215 16.59 25.41 4.07
N ASN A 216 17.10 26.06 5.13
CA ASN A 216 17.88 25.37 6.17
C ASN A 216 17.00 24.60 7.15
N ASN A 217 15.68 24.86 7.14
CA ASN A 217 14.70 24.18 7.97
C ASN A 217 13.38 23.97 7.19
N PRO A 218 13.35 23.07 6.19
CA PRO A 218 12.24 22.93 5.25
C PRO A 218 11.06 22.14 5.86
N VAL A 219 10.49 22.65 6.95
CA VAL A 219 9.44 22.00 7.74
C VAL A 219 8.19 21.68 6.91
N GLU A 220 7.93 22.45 5.85
CA GLU A 220 6.79 22.29 4.95
C GLU A 220 6.87 20.95 4.19
N ILE A 221 8.04 20.60 3.66
CA ILE A 221 8.28 19.30 3.01
C ILE A 221 8.05 18.18 4.01
N VAL A 222 8.61 18.34 5.21
CA VAL A 222 8.54 17.28 6.21
C VAL A 222 7.10 17.08 6.71
N ARG A 223 6.29 18.13 6.82
CA ARG A 223 4.85 18.04 7.10
C ARG A 223 4.12 17.27 6.01
N ILE A 224 4.42 17.53 4.74
CA ILE A 224 3.82 16.80 3.61
C ILE A 224 4.15 15.32 3.70
N ILE A 225 5.44 14.97 3.80
CA ILE A 225 5.87 13.57 3.85
C ILE A 225 5.29 12.85 5.07
N ARG A 226 5.31 13.46 6.26
CA ARG A 226 4.74 12.86 7.48
C ARG A 226 3.22 12.69 7.41
N SER A 227 2.52 13.49 6.62
CA SER A 227 1.06 13.34 6.44
C SER A 227 0.67 12.01 5.78
N PHE A 228 1.57 11.40 5.01
CA PHE A 228 1.40 10.06 4.44
C PHE A 228 1.72 8.93 5.42
N ASP A 229 2.35 9.23 6.56
CA ASP A 229 2.81 8.23 7.54
C ASP A 229 3.67 7.12 6.90
N PRO A 230 4.84 7.44 6.29
CA PRO A 230 5.67 6.43 5.62
C PRO A 230 6.30 5.42 6.59
N CYS A 231 6.35 4.15 6.19
CA CYS A 231 7.14 3.11 6.84
C CYS A 231 8.12 2.50 5.83
N PHE A 232 9.38 2.95 5.84
CA PHE A 232 10.38 2.44 4.89
C PHE A 232 10.88 1.02 5.20
N GLY A 233 10.85 0.59 6.48
CA GLY A 233 11.08 -0.81 6.83
C GLY A 233 10.04 -1.74 6.20
N CYS A 234 8.78 -1.29 6.21
CA CYS A 234 7.70 -1.98 5.50
C CYS A 234 7.95 -1.93 3.99
N ALA A 235 8.32 -0.78 3.42
CA ALA A 235 8.38 -0.58 1.98
C ALA A 235 9.54 -1.30 1.25
N ILE A 236 10.68 -1.48 1.93
CA ILE A 236 11.89 -2.08 1.35
C ILE A 236 12.00 -3.58 1.70
N HIS A 237 11.40 -4.01 2.81
CA HIS A 237 11.41 -5.42 3.27
C HIS A 237 12.82 -6.00 3.50
N LEU A 238 13.74 -5.23 4.08
CA LEU A 238 15.07 -5.75 4.43
C LEU A 238 14.95 -6.87 5.48
N MET A 239 15.48 -8.05 5.17
CA MET A 239 15.56 -9.18 6.09
C MET A 239 16.99 -9.73 6.15
N THR A 240 17.43 -10.15 7.34
CA THR A 240 18.68 -10.87 7.56
C THR A 240 18.35 -12.28 8.09
N PRO A 241 18.11 -13.26 7.19
CA PRO A 241 17.74 -14.61 7.61
C PRO A 241 18.77 -15.25 8.55
N ASP A 242 20.03 -14.86 8.42
CA ASP A 242 21.18 -15.29 9.21
C ASP A 242 21.40 -14.47 10.50
N LYS A 243 20.51 -13.50 10.80
CA LYS A 243 20.60 -12.54 11.91
C LYS A 243 21.87 -11.68 11.90
N LYS A 244 22.59 -11.59 10.79
CA LYS A 244 23.80 -10.78 10.72
C LYS A 244 23.46 -9.30 10.74
N THR A 245 24.08 -8.54 11.63
CA THR A 245 23.90 -7.08 11.69
C THR A 245 24.50 -6.45 10.44
N ILE A 246 23.65 -5.84 9.59
CA ILE A 246 24.09 -5.15 8.36
C ILE A 246 24.72 -3.80 8.71
N SER A 247 24.17 -3.07 9.69
CA SER A 247 24.71 -1.82 10.18
C SER A 247 24.11 -1.44 11.54
N GLN A 248 24.82 -0.63 12.32
CA GLN A 248 24.38 -0.09 13.61
C GLN A 248 24.71 1.40 13.66
N PHE A 249 23.75 2.20 14.09
CA PHE A 249 23.94 3.64 14.26
C PHE A 249 23.47 4.05 15.65
N ALA A 250 24.25 4.89 16.33
CA ALA A 250 23.82 5.59 17.52
C ALA A 250 23.02 6.82 17.08
N ILE A 251 21.78 6.94 17.54
CA ILE A 251 21.03 8.20 17.45
C ILE A 251 21.46 8.98 18.70
N ASN A 252 22.27 10.01 18.50
CA ASN A 252 22.59 10.99 19.54
C ASN A 252 21.40 11.93 19.76
#